data_AF-A0A934YTR2-F1
#
_entry.id   AF-A0A934YTR2-F1
#
_cell.length_a   1.000
_cell.length_b   1.000
_cell.length_c   1.000
_cell.angle_alpha   90.00
_cell.angle_beta   90.00
_cell.angle_gamma   90.00
#
_symmetry.space_group_name_H-M   'P 1'
#
loop_
_entity.id
_entity.type
_entity.pdbx_description
1 polymer ?
#
loop_
_entity_poly.entity_id
_entity_poly.type
_entity_poly.pdbx_seq_one_letter_code
_entity_poly.pdbx_strand_id
1 'polypeptide(L)'
;MTTDTLKLQLIERLLMTKDKGLLNKIASLFKQETDVDQEEVTDEQYSIVQERYEEYKRGEGKSYTWEETKAMIRAGKGKDA
;
A
#
# COMPACT_ATOMS: atom_id res chain seq x y z
N MET A 1 33.28 -1.87 15.63
CA MET A 1 32.13 -2.62 16.19
C MET A 1 31.55 -3.46 15.05
N THR A 2 31.37 -4.76 15.24
CA THR A 2 30.80 -5.61 14.17
C THR A 2 29.28 -5.52 14.20
N THR A 3 28.65 -5.82 13.06
CA THR A 3 27.18 -5.84 12.91
C THR A 3 26.53 -6.77 13.93
N ASP A 4 27.16 -7.91 14.23
CA ASP A 4 26.61 -8.90 15.17
C ASP A 4 26.60 -8.38 16.60
N THR A 5 27.66 -7.67 17.03
CA THR A 5 27.68 -7.03 18.34
C THR A 5 26.61 -5.96 18.46
N LEU A 6 26.35 -5.21 17.38
CA LEU A 6 25.32 -4.17 17.38
C LEU A 6 23.91 -4.77 17.48
N LYS A 7 23.64 -5.85 16.75
CA LYS A 7 22.36 -6.56 16.83
C LYS A 7 22.07 -7.05 18.25
N LEU A 8 23.04 -7.68 18.90
CA LEU A 8 22.89 -8.19 20.27
C LEU A 8 22.57 -7.07 21.27
N GLN A 9 23.28 -5.94 21.18
CA GLN A 9 23.03 -4.78 22.06
C GLN A 9 21.64 -4.17 21.84
N LEU A 10 21.17 -4.10 20.60
CA LEU A 10 19.83 -3.60 20.30
C LEU A 10 18.73 -4.55 20.83
N ILE A 11 18.91 -5.86 20.69
CA ILE A 11 17.99 -6.86 21.25
C ILE A 11 17.92 -6.74 22.77
N GLU A 12 19.07 -6.67 23.45
CA GLU A 12 19.12 -6.51 24.90
C GLU A 12 18.36 -5.24 25.36
N ARG A 13 18.60 -4.12 24.68
CA ARG A 13 17.94 -2.85 25.00
C ARG A 13 16.43 -2.90 24.77
N LEU A 14 15.97 -3.59 23.72
CA LEU A 14 14.55 -3.79 23.46
C LEU A 14 13.88 -4.61 24.56
N LEU A 15 14.51 -5.69 25.01
CA LEU A 15 13.98 -6.55 26.08
C LEU A 15 13.83 -5.81 27.41
N MET A 16 14.71 -4.85 27.70
CA MET A 16 14.66 -4.06 28.93
C MET A 16 13.74 -2.83 28.85
N THR A 17 13.29 -2.45 27.65
CA THR A 17 12.49 -1.24 27.45
C THR A 17 11.03 -1.48 27.87
N LYS A 18 10.54 -0.65 28.81
CA LYS A 18 9.13 -0.65 29.25
C LYS A 18 8.30 0.49 28.65
N ASP A 19 8.94 1.42 27.94
CA ASP A 19 8.27 2.52 27.27
C ASP A 19 7.59 2.02 25.98
N LYS A 20 6.27 1.88 26.07
CA LYS A 20 5.42 1.45 24.95
C LYS A 20 5.50 2.41 23.76
N GLY A 21 5.66 3.72 23.98
CA GLY A 21 5.77 4.71 22.92
C GLY A 21 7.05 4.52 22.10
N LEU A 22 8.16 4.22 22.77
CA LEU A 22 9.42 3.89 22.11
C LEU A 22 9.34 2.58 21.33
N LEU A 23 8.77 1.53 21.92
CA LEU A 23 8.59 0.23 21.25
C LEU A 23 7.71 0.35 19.99
N ASN A 24 6.64 1.14 20.05
CA ASN A 24 5.78 1.40 18.89
C ASN A 24 6.54 2.08 17.75
N LYS A 25 7.38 3.08 18.04
CA LYS A 25 8.19 3.76 17.03
C LYS A 25 9.17 2.80 16.36
N ILE A 26 9.83 1.93 17.13
CA ILE A 26 10.76 0.94 16.60
C ILE A 26 10.02 -0.09 15.74
N ALA A 27 8.85 -0.55 16.17
CA ALA A 27 8.01 -1.44 15.37
C ALA A 27 7.61 -0.83 14.03
N SER A 28 7.27 0.47 14.00
CA SER A 28 6.98 1.18 12.75
C SER A 28 8.20 1.27 11.82
N LEU A 29 9.40 1.48 12.35
CA LEU A 29 10.63 1.51 11.55
C LEU A 29 10.89 0.17 10.87
N PHE A 30 10.73 -0.95 11.59
CA PHE A 30 10.91 -2.28 11.00
C PHE A 30 9.84 -2.61 9.96
N LYS A 31 8.60 -2.15 10.16
CA LYS A 31 7.54 -2.27 9.14
C LYS A 31 7.88 -1.50 7.88
N GLN A 32 8.33 -0.25 7.99
CA GLN A 32 8.72 0.54 6.82
C GLN A 32 9.86 -0.08 6.01
N GLU A 33 10.79 -0.80 6.65
CA GLU A 33 11.83 -1.57 5.94
C GLU A 33 11.28 -2.83 5.25
N THR A 34 10.18 -3.40 5.74
CA THR A 34 9.55 -4.61 5.16
C THR A 34 8.37 -4.31 4.23
N ASP A 35 7.79 -3.12 4.31
CA ASP A 35 6.67 -2.66 3.47
C ASP A 35 7.13 -2.28 2.06
N VAL A 36 8.45 -2.23 1.79
CA VAL A 36 8.98 -2.14 0.42
C VAL A 36 8.68 -3.43 -0.37
N ASP A 37 8.47 -4.57 0.31
CA ASP A 37 8.19 -5.88 -0.30
C ASP A 37 6.75 -6.39 -0.07
N GLN A 38 5.88 -5.67 0.66
CA GLN A 38 4.52 -6.14 0.99
C GLN A 38 3.37 -5.40 0.26
N GLU A 39 3.68 -4.36 -0.53
CA GLU A 39 2.75 -3.75 -1.48
C GLU A 39 3.09 -4.13 -2.94
N GLU A 40 3.64 -5.33 -3.18
CA GLU A 40 3.73 -5.83 -4.55
C GLU A 40 2.32 -6.12 -5.08
N VAL A 41 1.90 -5.35 -6.09
CA VAL A 41 0.73 -5.67 -6.90
C VAL A 41 0.95 -7.07 -7.45
N THR A 42 0.06 -8.00 -7.09
CA THR A 42 0.19 -9.38 -7.57
C THR A 42 0.07 -9.42 -9.09
N ASP A 43 0.66 -10.43 -9.73
CA ASP A 43 0.52 -10.62 -11.19
C ASP A 43 -0.95 -10.64 -11.63
N GLU A 44 -1.84 -11.18 -10.79
CA GLU A 44 -3.28 -11.19 -11.03
C GLU A 44 -3.89 -9.78 -10.98
N GLN A 45 -3.52 -8.97 -9.98
CA GLN A 45 -3.95 -7.57 -9.88
C GLN A 45 -3.41 -6.74 -11.04
N TYR A 46 -2.17 -6.99 -11.46
CA TYR A 46 -1.55 -6.33 -12.60
C TYR A 46 -2.26 -6.70 -13.91
N SER A 47 -2.60 -7.97 -14.09
CA SER A 47 -3.34 -8.45 -15.27
C SER A 47 -4.69 -7.77 -15.43
N ILE A 48 -5.43 -7.55 -14.34
CA ILE A 48 -6.73 -6.85 -14.37
C ILE A 48 -6.57 -5.39 -14.85
N VAL A 49 -5.53 -4.70 -14.38
CA VAL A 49 -5.24 -3.32 -14.81
C VAL A 49 -4.84 -3.29 -16.28
N GLN A 50 -4.04 -4.25 -16.71
CA GLN A 50 -3.58 -4.34 -18.08
C GLN A 50 -4.72 -4.63 -19.07
N GLU A 51 -5.62 -5.55 -18.74
CA GLU A 51 -6.81 -5.84 -19.56
C GLU A 51 -7.67 -4.59 -19.76
N ARG A 52 -8.01 -3.88 -18.67
CA ARG A 52 -8.78 -2.63 -18.73
C ARG A 52 -8.08 -1.54 -19.53
N TYR A 53 -6.75 -1.47 -19.44
CA TYR A 53 -5.96 -0.51 -20.20
C TYR A 53 -5.97 -0.81 -21.71
N GLU A 54 -5.95 -2.09 -22.09
CA GLU A 54 -6.10 -2.50 -23.48
C GLU A 54 -7.49 -2.21 -24.03
N GLU A 55 -8.55 -2.49 -23.27
CA GLU A 55 -9.92 -2.11 -23.63
C GLU A 55 -10.06 -0.60 -23.85
N TYR A 56 -9.47 0.21 -22.97
CA TYR A 56 -9.44 1.65 -23.11
C TYR A 56 -8.74 2.08 -24.41
N LYS A 57 -7.58 1.48 -24.74
CA LYS A 57 -6.86 1.75 -25.98
C LYS A 57 -7.66 1.39 -27.24
N ARG A 58 -8.48 0.35 -27.17
CA ARG A 58 -9.38 -0.07 -28.25
C ARG A 58 -10.66 0.77 -28.34
N GLY A 59 -10.90 1.66 -27.37
CA GLY A 59 -12.14 2.45 -27.28
C GLY A 59 -13.35 1.65 -26.78
N GLU A 60 -13.12 0.44 -26.27
CA GLU A 60 -14.12 -0.48 -25.72
C GLU A 60 -14.33 -0.25 -24.21
N GLY A 61 -13.35 0.39 -23.57
CA GLY A 61 -13.39 0.73 -22.15
C GLY A 61 -14.43 1.82 -21.85
N LYS A 62 -15.16 1.66 -20.74
CA LYS A 62 -16.05 2.70 -20.23
C LYS A 62 -15.20 3.89 -19.78
N SER A 63 -15.40 5.03 -20.43
CA SER A 63 -14.85 6.32 -20.02
C SER A 63 -15.99 7.31 -19.84
N TYR A 64 -15.80 8.25 -18.92
CA TYR A 64 -16.80 9.25 -18.59
C TYR A 64 -16.15 10.63 -18.66
N THR A 65 -16.86 11.57 -19.25
CA THR A 65 -16.52 12.98 -19.16
C THR A 65 -16.77 13.50 -17.75
N TRP A 66 -16.13 14.61 -17.41
CA TRP A 66 -16.26 15.23 -16.10
C TRP A 66 -17.70 15.58 -15.73
N GLU A 67 -18.51 16.00 -16.70
CA GLU A 67 -19.93 16.32 -16.48
C GLU A 67 -20.77 15.06 -16.24
N GLU A 68 -20.48 13.96 -16.94
CA GLU A 68 -21.12 12.66 -16.69
C GLU A 68 -20.78 12.13 -15.31
N THR A 69 -19.51 12.22 -14.89
CA THR A 69 -19.07 11.84 -13.54
C THR A 69 -19.80 12.64 -12.47
N LYS A 70 -19.90 13.97 -12.60
CA LYS A 70 -20.67 14.81 -11.67
C LYS A 70 -22.14 14.40 -11.60
N ALA A 71 -22.75 14.11 -12.75
CA ALA A 71 -24.15 13.67 -12.80
C ALA A 71 -24.34 12.33 -12.08
N MET A 72 -23.44 11.36 -12.26
CA MET A 72 -23.50 10.07 -11.58
C MET A 72 -23.34 10.19 -10.06
N ILE A 73 -22.39 11.02 -9.60
CA ILE A 73 -22.17 11.28 -8.17
C ILE A 73 -23.41 11.94 -7.56
N ARG A 74 -23.97 12.96 -8.22
CA ARG A 74 -25.19 13.66 -7.75
C ARG A 74 -26.43 12.76 -7.77
N ALA A 75 -26.50 11.81 -8.70
CA ALA A 75 -27.57 10.82 -8.78
C ALA A 75 -27.43 9.68 -7.77
N GLY A 76 -26.38 9.68 -6.93
CA GLY A 76 -26.13 8.62 -5.94
C GLY A 76 -25.70 7.28 -6.52
N LYS A 77 -25.40 7.22 -7.82
CA LYS A 77 -24.99 6.00 -8.54
C LYS A 77 -23.50 5.67 -8.41
N GLY A 78 -22.73 6.47 -7.69
CA GLY A 78 -21.29 6.24 -7.48
C GLY A 78 -20.94 5.03 -6.60
N LYS A 79 -21.93 4.26 -6.11
CA LYS A 79 -21.72 3.06 -5.29
C LYS A 79 -21.71 1.74 -6.07
N ASP A 80 -22.19 1.73 -7.31
CA ASP A 80 -22.36 0.52 -8.13
C ASP A 80 -21.42 0.48 -9.36
N ALA A 81 -20.38 1.31 -9.38
CA ALA A 81 -19.41 1.45 -10.48
C ALA A 81 -18.05 0.86 -10.11
#